data_AF-A0A1W1UZI5-F1
#
_entry.id   AF-A0A1W1UZI5-F1
#
_cell.length_a   1.000
_cell.length_b   1.000
_cell.length_c   1.000
_cell.angle_alpha   90.00
_cell.angle_beta   90.00
_cell.angle_gamma   90.00
#
_symmetry.space_group_name_H-M   'P 1'
#
loop_
_entity.id
_entity.type
_entity.pdbx_description
1 polymer ?
#
loop_
_entity_poly.entity_id
_entity_poly.type
_entity_poly.pdbx_seq_one_letter_code
_entity_poly.pdbx_strand_id
1 'polypeptide(L)'
;MNYYKALRLVTNLRALSVLKTKLIAYKLKRSIIGEVLLMNIKSTEYLISIKNRKGFIASGVMNVDSYDDNEIIAVTRLGFLRIKGEELHIISLNLEEETLEVGGHFISLEYFEDKGTKLRAKSKGILNKLLR
;
A
#
# COMPACT_ATOMS: atom_id res chain seq x y z
N MET A 1 -41.11 23.53 47.91
CA MET A 1 -40.11 22.65 47.26
C MET A 1 -39.08 22.27 48.32
N ASN A 2 -38.93 20.97 48.66
CA ASN A 2 -38.13 20.51 49.82
C ASN A 2 -36.61 20.56 49.52
N TYR A 3 -35.80 21.07 50.46
CA TYR A 3 -34.33 21.21 50.37
C TYR A 3 -33.63 19.93 49.89
N TYR A 4 -34.08 18.75 50.35
CA TYR A 4 -33.53 17.46 49.92
C TYR A 4 -33.69 17.19 48.42
N LYS A 5 -34.79 17.68 47.80
CA LYS A 5 -35.05 17.53 46.36
C LYS A 5 -34.16 18.47 45.54
N ALA A 6 -33.90 19.68 46.03
CA ALA A 6 -32.98 20.64 45.42
C ALA A 6 -31.52 20.16 45.50
N LEU A 7 -31.07 19.64 46.65
CA LEU A 7 -29.71 19.13 46.83
C LEU A 7 -29.43 17.94 45.90
N ARG A 8 -30.40 17.02 45.75
CA ARG A 8 -30.30 15.86 44.86
C ARG A 8 -30.29 16.24 43.37
N LEU A 9 -30.99 17.30 42.97
CA LEU A 9 -30.94 17.85 41.62
C LEU A 9 -29.56 18.44 41.31
N VAL A 10 -28.99 19.21 42.24
CA VAL A 10 -27.67 19.83 42.08
C VAL A 10 -26.56 18.77 42.01
N THR A 11 -26.61 17.71 42.83
CA THR A 11 -25.63 16.62 42.74
C THR A 11 -25.73 15.85 41.42
N ASN A 12 -26.95 15.58 40.94
CA ASN A 12 -27.17 14.93 39.64
C ASN A 12 -26.67 15.78 38.47
N LEU A 13 -26.91 17.10 38.49
CA LEU A 13 -26.42 18.02 37.47
C LEU A 13 -24.88 18.06 37.42
N ARG A 14 -24.21 18.01 38.59
CA ARG A 14 -22.75 17.90 38.68
C ARG A 14 -22.22 16.57 38.16
N ALA A 15 -22.90 15.46 38.44
CA ALA A 15 -22.50 14.15 37.90
C ALA A 15 -22.62 14.12 36.36
N LEU A 16 -23.69 14.71 35.82
CA LEU A 16 -23.91 14.81 34.37
C LEU A 16 -22.87 15.69 33.67
N SER A 17 -22.40 16.79 34.28
CA SER A 17 -21.36 17.61 33.69
C SER A 17 -20.02 16.88 33.59
N VAL A 18 -19.64 16.14 34.64
CA VAL A 18 -18.40 15.34 34.67
C VAL A 18 -18.44 14.22 33.61
N LEU A 19 -19.58 13.54 33.45
CA LEU A 19 -19.75 12.49 32.44
C LEU A 19 -19.65 13.04 31.01
N LYS A 20 -20.23 14.21 30.75
CA LYS A 20 -20.11 14.89 29.44
C LYS A 20 -18.64 15.22 29.13
N THR A 21 -17.89 15.73 30.10
CA THR A 21 -16.46 16.03 29.92
C THR A 21 -15.64 14.78 29.63
N LYS A 22 -15.87 13.67 30.34
CA LYS A 22 -15.19 12.39 30.07
C LYS A 22 -15.50 11.85 28.68
N LEU A 23 -16.74 11.97 28.22
CA LEU A 23 -17.14 11.51 26.89
C LEU A 23 -16.48 12.34 25.78
N ILE A 24 -16.38 13.65 25.95
CA ILE A 24 -15.66 14.54 25.03
C ILE A 24 -14.18 14.19 24.98
N ALA A 25 -13.54 14.02 26.14
CA ALA A 25 -12.14 13.61 26.22
C ALA A 25 -11.88 12.24 25.55
N TYR A 26 -12.79 11.27 25.72
CA TYR A 26 -12.71 9.97 25.05
C TYR A 26 -12.85 10.10 23.52
N LYS A 27 -13.80 10.90 23.04
CA LYS A 27 -14.00 11.13 21.60
C LYS A 27 -12.79 11.83 20.96
N LEU A 28 -12.22 12.83 21.63
CA LEU A 28 -10.98 13.50 21.20
C LEU A 28 -9.78 12.56 21.19
N LYS A 29 -9.57 11.81 22.29
CA LYS A 29 -8.48 10.83 22.39
C LYS A 29 -8.60 9.75 21.30
N ARG A 30 -9.82 9.28 21.00
CA ARG A 30 -10.08 8.33 19.91
C ARG A 30 -9.86 8.94 18.52
N SER A 31 -10.18 10.21 18.30
CA SER A 31 -9.92 10.92 17.04
C SER A 31 -8.42 11.09 16.78
N ILE A 32 -7.68 11.58 17.77
CA ILE A 32 -6.24 11.79 17.68
C ILE A 32 -5.51 10.45 17.51
N ILE A 33 -5.88 9.43 18.30
CA ILE A 33 -5.30 8.08 18.15
C ILE A 33 -5.65 7.50 16.78
N GLY A 34 -6.87 7.71 16.28
CA GLY A 34 -7.27 7.29 14.94
C GLY A 34 -6.43 7.94 13.84
N GLU A 35 -6.24 9.26 13.87
CA GLU A 35 -5.41 10.00 12.92
C GLU A 35 -3.92 9.59 13.01
N VAL A 36 -3.38 9.42 14.23
CA VAL A 36 -2.00 8.96 14.45
C VAL A 36 -1.79 7.51 13.96
N LEU A 37 -2.79 6.62 14.10
CA LEU A 37 -2.74 5.27 13.53
C LEU A 37 -2.81 5.27 12.00
N LEU A 38 -3.57 6.19 11.41
CA LEU A 38 -3.65 6.35 9.95
C LEU A 38 -2.36 6.93 9.35
N MET A 39 -1.61 7.74 10.12
CA MET A 39 -0.30 8.26 9.71
C MET A 39 0.84 7.23 9.73
N ASN A 40 0.63 6.04 10.31
CA ASN A 40 1.67 5.01 10.42
C ASN A 40 1.54 3.88 9.38
N ILE A 41 0.88 4.16 8.25
CA ILE A 41 1.03 3.32 7.05
C ILE A 41 2.43 3.61 6.50
N LYS A 42 3.44 2.93 7.06
CA LYS A 42 4.78 2.90 6.51
C LYS A 42 4.69 2.31 5.10
N SER A 43 4.66 3.16 4.08
CA SER A 43 4.71 2.70 2.69
C SER A 43 6.07 2.05 2.47
N THR A 44 6.09 0.75 2.19
CA THR A 44 7.32 0.07 1.78
C THR A 44 7.79 0.69 0.47
N GLU A 45 8.97 1.28 0.47
CA GLU A 45 9.58 1.89 -0.70
C GLU A 45 10.33 0.83 -1.51
N TYR A 46 10.09 0.82 -2.82
CA TYR A 46 10.84 0.02 -3.78
C TYR A 46 11.56 0.94 -4.75
N LEU A 47 12.81 0.64 -5.05
CA LEU A 47 13.73 1.51 -5.77
C LEU A 47 14.16 0.85 -7.07
N ILE A 48 14.27 1.67 -8.11
CA ILE A 48 14.94 1.31 -9.36
C ILE A 48 16.06 2.32 -9.58
N SER A 49 17.25 1.81 -9.90
CA SER A 49 18.43 2.61 -10.24
C SER A 49 18.97 2.20 -11.60
N ILE A 50 19.34 3.20 -12.41
CA ILE A 50 19.94 3.00 -13.74
C ILE A 50 21.23 3.81 -13.78
N LYS A 51 22.33 3.16 -14.15
CA LYS A 51 23.64 3.77 -14.30
C LYS A 51 24.08 3.71 -15.76
N ASN A 52 24.21 4.87 -16.39
CA ASN A 52 24.74 5.05 -17.75
C ASN A 52 24.05 4.17 -18.82
N ARG A 53 22.78 3.81 -18.62
CA ARG A 53 22.05 2.82 -19.45
C ARG A 53 22.80 1.48 -19.60
N LYS A 54 23.63 1.14 -18.61
CA LYS A 54 24.49 -0.06 -18.62
C LYS A 54 24.41 -0.94 -17.37
N GLY A 55 24.17 -0.34 -16.20
CA GLY A 55 23.80 -1.06 -14.99
C GLY A 55 22.37 -0.73 -14.56
N PHE A 56 21.65 -1.73 -14.11
CA PHE A 56 20.28 -1.61 -13.62
C PHE A 56 20.15 -2.38 -12.29
N ILE A 57 19.52 -1.77 -11.29
CA ILE A 57 19.20 -2.41 -10.01
C ILE A 57 17.72 -2.16 -9.71
N ALA A 58 16.99 -3.19 -9.30
CA ALA A 58 15.63 -3.09 -8.79
C ALA A 58 15.48 -3.78 -7.44
N SER A 59 14.69 -3.19 -6.54
CA SER A 59 14.22 -3.85 -5.31
C SER A 59 12.75 -4.27 -5.40
N GLY A 60 12.32 -5.14 -4.50
CA GLY A 60 10.98 -5.73 -4.50
C GLY A 60 10.77 -6.77 -5.60
N VAL A 61 11.85 -7.35 -6.15
CA VAL A 61 11.77 -8.42 -7.16
C VAL A 61 11.55 -9.75 -6.45
N MET A 62 10.39 -10.35 -6.69
CA MET A 62 9.97 -11.62 -6.08
C MET A 62 10.38 -12.83 -6.91
N ASN A 63 10.47 -12.66 -8.23
CA ASN A 63 10.91 -13.71 -9.15
C ASN A 63 11.31 -13.13 -10.52
N VAL A 64 12.01 -13.90 -11.34
CA VAL A 64 12.21 -13.63 -12.77
C VAL A 64 11.37 -14.64 -13.56
N ASP A 65 10.47 -14.15 -14.41
CA ASP A 65 9.54 -14.96 -15.20
C ASP A 65 10.20 -15.47 -16.50
N SER A 66 10.94 -14.59 -17.19
CA SER A 66 11.72 -14.93 -18.36
C SER A 66 12.95 -14.01 -18.49
N TYR A 67 14.04 -14.52 -19.05
CA TYR A 67 15.21 -13.72 -19.38
C TYR A 67 15.94 -14.27 -20.60
N ASP A 68 16.40 -13.37 -21.45
CA ASP A 68 17.35 -13.60 -22.53
C ASP A 68 18.19 -12.32 -22.75
N ASP A 69 19.05 -12.34 -23.78
CA ASP A 69 19.97 -11.24 -24.06
C ASP A 69 19.27 -9.95 -24.53
N ASN A 70 17.96 -9.98 -24.83
CA ASN A 70 17.19 -8.86 -25.35
C ASN A 70 16.06 -8.39 -24.42
N GLU A 71 15.52 -9.29 -23.59
CA GLU A 71 14.42 -9.00 -22.67
C GLU A 71 14.54 -9.75 -21.33
N ILE A 72 14.22 -9.05 -20.24
CA ILE A 72 14.01 -9.63 -18.90
C ILE A 72 12.63 -9.21 -18.39
N ILE A 73 11.85 -10.19 -17.94
CA ILE A 73 10.56 -10.01 -17.27
C ILE A 73 10.72 -10.41 -15.81
N ALA A 74 10.62 -9.45 -14.90
CA ALA A 74 10.67 -9.66 -13.46
C ALA A 74 9.28 -9.48 -12.83
N VAL A 75 8.94 -10.36 -11.90
CA VAL A 75 7.75 -10.22 -11.05
C VAL A 75 8.15 -9.42 -9.83
N THR A 76 7.54 -8.24 -9.63
CA THR A 76 7.82 -7.38 -8.48
C THR A 76 6.59 -7.20 -7.61
N ARG A 77 6.81 -6.65 -6.41
CA ARG A 77 5.77 -6.25 -5.45
C ARG A 77 4.79 -5.20 -6.02
N LEU A 78 5.15 -4.54 -7.12
CA LEU A 78 4.36 -3.50 -7.79
C LEU A 78 3.77 -3.95 -9.14
N GLY A 79 3.96 -5.21 -9.54
CA GLY A 79 3.51 -5.74 -10.83
C GLY A 79 4.67 -6.36 -11.62
N PHE A 80 4.48 -6.59 -12.91
CA PHE A 80 5.56 -7.08 -13.77
C PHE A 80 6.41 -5.91 -14.24
N LEU A 81 7.72 -6.09 -14.19
CA LEU A 81 8.71 -5.18 -14.72
C LEU A 81 9.36 -5.82 -15.94
N ARG A 82 9.18 -5.20 -17.10
CA ARG A 82 9.89 -5.56 -18.33
C ARG A 82 11.09 -4.65 -18.53
N ILE A 83 12.23 -5.26 -18.82
CA ILE A 83 13.49 -4.61 -19.19
C ILE A 83 13.84 -5.08 -20.59
N LYS A 84 13.93 -4.18 -21.57
CA LYS A 84 14.41 -4.50 -22.93
C LYS A 84 15.72 -3.82 -23.23
N GLY A 85 16.56 -4.48 -24.01
CA GLY A 85 17.89 -4.01 -24.34
C GLY A 85 18.64 -4.94 -25.29
N GLU A 86 19.96 -4.84 -25.24
CA GLU A 86 20.91 -5.70 -25.95
C GLU A 86 21.95 -6.20 -24.94
N GLU A 87 22.46 -7.42 -25.13
CA GLU A 87 23.45 -8.06 -24.25
C GLU A 87 23.03 -8.07 -22.76
N LEU A 88 21.73 -8.20 -22.52
CA LEU A 88 21.18 -8.24 -21.17
C LEU A 88 21.63 -9.50 -20.45
N HIS A 89 22.12 -9.34 -19.22
CA HIS A 89 22.49 -10.47 -18.37
C HIS A 89 22.24 -10.12 -16.91
N ILE A 90 21.84 -11.13 -16.14
CA ILE A 90 21.68 -11.01 -14.69
C ILE A 90 23.07 -11.04 -14.06
N ILE A 91 23.43 -9.94 -13.39
CA ILE A 91 24.66 -9.85 -12.59
C ILE A 91 24.41 -10.51 -11.23
N SER A 92 23.26 -10.25 -10.62
CA SER A 92 22.87 -10.80 -9.33
C SER A 92 21.35 -10.88 -9.18
N LEU A 93 20.85 -11.95 -8.54
CA LEU A 93 19.46 -12.12 -8.15
C LEU A 93 19.41 -12.66 -6.72
N ASN A 94 18.90 -11.85 -5.78
CA ASN A 94 18.68 -12.25 -4.40
C ASN A 94 17.18 -12.19 -4.07
N LEU A 95 16.52 -13.35 -4.01
CA LEU A 95 15.09 -13.44 -3.72
C LEU A 95 14.76 -13.21 -2.23
N GLU A 96 15.73 -13.38 -1.33
CA GLU A 96 15.54 -13.11 0.10
C GLU A 96 15.55 -11.60 0.39
N GLU A 97 16.46 -10.87 -0.25
CA GLU A 97 16.53 -9.40 -0.19
C GLU A 97 15.64 -8.71 -1.22
N GLU A 98 14.97 -9.50 -2.07
CA GLU A 98 14.14 -9.04 -3.19
C GLU A 98 14.86 -8.09 -4.15
N THR A 99 16.12 -8.35 -4.47
CA THR A 99 16.97 -7.49 -5.31
C THR A 99 17.38 -8.17 -6.61
N LEU A 100 17.40 -7.39 -7.69
CA LEU A 100 17.85 -7.81 -9.02
C LEU A 100 18.85 -6.79 -9.56
N GLU A 101 20.00 -7.26 -10.01
CA GLU A 101 21.01 -6.48 -10.73
C GLU A 101 21.20 -7.02 -12.15
N VAL A 102 21.14 -6.13 -13.14
CA VAL A 102 21.23 -6.45 -14.57
C VAL A 102 22.31 -5.59 -15.22
N GLY A 103 23.09 -6.20 -16.10
CA GLY A 103 24.01 -5.54 -17.02
C GLY A 103 23.54 -5.66 -18.46
N GLY A 104 23.98 -4.75 -19.33
CA GLY A 104 23.68 -4.77 -20.77
C GLY A 104 23.52 -3.37 -21.33
N HIS A 105 22.83 -3.21 -22.46
CA HIS A 105 22.43 -1.90 -22.99
C HIS A 105 20.92 -1.71 -22.90
N PHE A 106 20.44 -0.87 -21.99
CA PHE A 106 18.99 -0.71 -21.77
C PHE A 106 18.36 0.24 -22.79
N ILE A 107 17.26 -0.23 -23.40
CA ILE A 107 16.45 0.50 -24.38
C ILE A 107 15.12 0.95 -23.75
N SER A 108 14.43 0.07 -23.01
CA SER A 108 13.15 0.42 -22.39
C SER A 108 12.91 -0.30 -21.07
N LEU A 109 12.17 0.36 -20.18
CA LEU A 109 11.70 -0.16 -18.90
C LEU A 109 10.20 0.08 -18.79
N GLU A 110 9.42 -0.96 -18.53
CA GLU A 110 7.96 -0.89 -18.54
C GLU A 110 7.39 -1.69 -17.36
N TYR A 111 6.59 -1.02 -16.52
CA TYR A 111 5.73 -1.71 -15.56
C TYR A 111 4.39 -2.03 -16.20
N PHE A 112 3.90 -3.26 -16.00
CA PHE A 112 2.59 -3.69 -16.44
C PHE A 112 1.91 -4.60 -15.42
N GLU A 113 0.58 -4.50 -15.34
CA GLU A 113 -0.24 -5.41 -14.52
C GLU A 113 -0.68 -6.61 -15.35
N ASP A 114 -0.77 -7.80 -14.74
CA ASP A 114 -1.54 -8.90 -15.31
C ASP A 114 -3.05 -8.56 -15.24
N LYS A 115 -3.57 -8.05 -16.36
CA LYS A 115 -4.97 -7.62 -16.51
C LYS A 115 -5.97 -8.78 -16.35
N GLY A 116 -5.53 -10.04 -16.27
CA GLY A 116 -6.37 -11.24 -16.23
C GLY A 116 -7.26 -11.36 -14.98
N THR A 117 -6.87 -10.80 -13.83
CA THR A 117 -7.57 -11.00 -12.55
C THR A 117 -8.62 -9.92 -12.26
N LYS A 118 -8.36 -8.65 -12.61
CA LYS A 118 -9.28 -7.53 -12.33
C LYS A 118 -10.47 -7.46 -13.31
N LEU A 119 -10.29 -7.88 -14.57
CA LEU A 119 -11.36 -7.84 -15.58
C LEU A 119 -12.45 -8.90 -15.33
N ARG A 120 -12.10 -10.08 -14.80
CA ARG A 120 -13.07 -11.13 -14.45
C ARG A 120 -13.98 -10.76 -13.27
N ALA A 121 -13.49 -9.95 -12.33
CA ALA A 121 -14.29 -9.48 -11.21
C ALA A 121 -15.29 -8.36 -11.61
N LYS A 122 -14.90 -7.50 -12.56
CA LYS A 122 -15.71 -6.35 -12.99
C LYS A 122 -16.82 -6.73 -13.97
N SER A 123 -16.60 -7.71 -14.86
CA SER A 123 -17.61 -8.13 -15.84
C SER A 123 -18.80 -8.87 -15.22
N LYS A 124 -18.60 -9.66 -14.17
CA LYS A 124 -19.70 -10.33 -13.44
C LYS A 124 -20.64 -9.36 -12.72
N GLY A 125 -20.14 -8.21 -12.24
CA GLY A 125 -20.95 -7.25 -11.47
C GLY A 125 -21.84 -6.34 -12.32
N ILE A 126 -21.43 -6.04 -13.56
CA ILE A 126 -22.16 -5.13 -14.45
C ILE A 126 -23.29 -5.87 -15.18
N LEU A 127 -23.08 -7.12 -15.59
CA LEU A 127 -24.10 -7.93 -16.25
C LEU A 127 -25.29 -8.24 -15.34
N ASN A 128 -25.06 -8.43 -14.04
CA ASN A 128 -26.13 -8.67 -13.06
C ASN A 128 -27.01 -7.44 -12.78
N LYS A 129 -26.58 -6.23 -13.15
CA LYS A 129 -27.39 -5.00 -13.04
C LYS A 129 -28.21 -4.69 -14.28
N LEU A 130 -27.88 -5.29 -15.43
CA LEU A 130 -28.54 -5.04 -16.71
C LEU A 130 -29.62 -6.09 -17.05
N LEU A 131 -29.66 -7.20 -16.31
CA LEU A 131 -30.66 -8.27 -16.48
C LEU A 131 -31.74 -8.25 -15.39
N ARG A 132 -32.00 -7.09 -14.77
CA ARG A 132 -33.03 -6.89 -13.77
C ARG A 132 -33.88 -5.68 -14.10
#